data_AF-A0A8H4A198-F1
#
_entry.id   AF-A0A8H4A198-F1
#
_cell.length_a   1.000
_cell.length_b   1.000
_cell.length_c   1.000
_cell.angle_alpha   90.00
_cell.angle_beta   90.00
_cell.angle_gamma   90.00
#
_symmetry.space_group_name_H-M   'P 1'
#
loop_
_entity.id
_entity.type
_entity.pdbx_description
1 polymer ?
#
loop_
_entity_poly.entity_id
_entity_poly.type
_entity_poly.pdbx_seq_one_letter_code
_entity_poly.pdbx_strand_id
1 'polypeptide(L)'
;MVFDQAKSQFGIAKRTDINYGNILTPNIAVQLPDIKGAKVQCLIIYRIIDGQDGGYNVFLVDKGPSEFFILGNYLATEYHEYKIDFYSNVPFDNYTWCWGYHLTHTPVYRANITSNPWQISLSDYSVRIKVKAPNPSTCLALISIYEYSPYVTRHDVSIDFSNLDPSGYYVLPDPIRAYTGAIHHVVSFKDSNGDSGCQNPVATSQTFVTDLEEDPMAIG
;
A
#
# COMPACT_ATOMS: atom_id res chain seq x y z
N MET A 1 22.88 -22.45 -18.22
CA MET A 1 24.03 -21.53 -18.06
C MET A 1 25.18 -22.11 -18.85
N VAL A 2 25.54 -21.52 -20.00
CA VAL A 2 26.67 -22.00 -20.82
C VAL A 2 27.67 -20.87 -20.89
N PHE A 3 28.86 -21.11 -20.35
CA PHE A 3 29.95 -20.16 -20.32
C PHE A 3 30.88 -20.46 -21.50
N ASP A 4 30.98 -19.54 -22.46
CA ASP A 4 31.93 -19.67 -23.56
C ASP A 4 33.31 -19.17 -23.11
N GLN A 5 34.14 -20.09 -22.63
CA GLN A 5 35.50 -19.78 -22.15
C GLN A 5 36.44 -19.30 -23.26
N ALA A 6 36.09 -19.44 -24.55
CA ALA A 6 37.01 -19.16 -25.64
C ALA A 6 37.37 -17.67 -25.82
N LYS A 7 36.66 -16.75 -25.14
CA LYS A 7 36.87 -15.29 -25.27
C LYS A 7 37.37 -14.59 -24.00
N SER A 8 37.53 -15.29 -22.87
CA SER A 8 37.93 -14.66 -21.60
C SER A 8 39.44 -14.81 -21.37
N GLN A 9 40.21 -13.76 -21.64
CA GLN A 9 41.67 -13.74 -21.44
C GLN A 9 42.11 -13.66 -19.97
N PHE A 10 41.19 -13.50 -19.00
CA PHE A 10 41.54 -13.34 -17.58
C PHE A 10 40.61 -14.07 -16.59
N GLY A 11 39.75 -14.99 -17.03
CA GLY A 11 38.85 -15.74 -16.13
C GLY A 11 37.76 -14.90 -15.45
N ILE A 12 37.71 -13.59 -15.73
CA ILE A 12 36.63 -12.69 -15.33
C ILE A 12 35.82 -12.41 -16.60
N ALA A 13 34.64 -13.02 -16.70
CA ALA A 13 33.69 -12.69 -17.76
C ALA A 13 33.21 -11.26 -17.54
N LYS A 14 33.18 -10.44 -18.59
CA LYS A 14 32.40 -9.19 -18.53
C LYS A 14 30.92 -9.59 -18.47
N ARG A 15 30.09 -8.75 -17.86
CA ARG A 15 28.65 -9.04 -17.73
C ARG A 15 27.96 -9.29 -19.08
N THR A 16 28.47 -8.66 -20.13
CA THR A 16 28.08 -8.84 -21.54
C THR A 16 28.37 -10.25 -22.08
N ASP A 17 29.28 -10.99 -21.46
CA ASP A 17 29.70 -12.32 -21.87
C ASP A 17 28.81 -13.41 -21.23
N ILE A 18 27.91 -13.02 -20.31
CA ILE A 18 26.98 -13.92 -19.62
C ILE A 18 25.62 -13.81 -20.32
N ASN A 19 25.23 -14.87 -21.03
CA ASN A 19 23.86 -15.04 -21.51
C ASN A 19 22.97 -15.49 -20.33
N TYR A 20 22.25 -14.54 -19.75
CA TYR A 20 21.32 -14.78 -18.63
C TYR A 20 20.04 -15.53 -19.05
N GLY A 21 19.90 -15.92 -20.33
CA GLY A 21 18.65 -16.39 -20.89
C GLY A 21 17.70 -15.23 -21.20
N ASN A 22 16.47 -15.53 -21.61
CA ASN A 22 15.43 -14.51 -21.72
C ASN A 22 15.11 -13.99 -20.32
N ILE A 23 15.64 -12.82 -19.98
CA ILE A 23 15.16 -12.04 -18.84
C ILE A 23 13.67 -11.84 -19.08
N LEU A 24 12.83 -12.39 -18.19
CA LEU A 24 11.42 -12.08 -18.22
C LEU A 24 11.30 -10.57 -17.97
N THR A 25 10.61 -9.89 -18.86
CA THR A 25 10.13 -8.52 -18.66
C THR A 25 8.68 -8.65 -18.20
N PRO A 26 8.42 -8.85 -16.89
CA PRO A 26 7.08 -9.20 -16.45
C PRO A 26 6.16 -7.99 -16.49
N ASN A 27 4.87 -8.27 -16.66
CA ASN A 27 3.85 -7.28 -16.37
C ASN A 27 3.88 -6.94 -14.88
N ILE A 28 3.54 -5.71 -14.53
CA ILE A 28 3.33 -5.30 -13.15
C ILE A 28 1.84 -5.47 -12.83
N ALA A 29 1.53 -6.10 -11.71
CA ALA A 29 0.18 -6.23 -11.19
C ALA A 29 0.15 -5.67 -9.78
N VAL A 30 -0.79 -4.77 -9.49
CA VAL A 30 -0.91 -4.12 -8.19
C VAL A 30 -2.30 -4.34 -7.62
N GLN A 31 -2.40 -4.80 -6.38
CA GLN A 31 -3.68 -4.86 -5.69
C GLN A 31 -4.12 -3.42 -5.36
N LEU A 32 -5.41 -3.12 -5.43
CA LEU A 32 -5.90 -1.75 -5.25
C LEU A 32 -6.27 -1.52 -3.76
N PRO A 33 -5.92 -0.38 -3.15
CA PRO A 33 -6.33 -0.07 -1.78
C PRO A 33 -7.85 0.02 -1.63
N ASP A 34 -8.37 -0.55 -0.55
CA ASP A 34 -9.76 -0.35 -0.09
C ASP A 34 -9.79 0.75 0.96
N ILE A 35 -10.23 1.94 0.56
CA ILE A 35 -10.29 3.13 1.41
C ILE A 35 -11.76 3.56 1.49
N LYS A 36 -12.34 3.50 2.69
CA LYS A 36 -13.77 3.72 2.91
C LYS A 36 -14.22 5.08 2.40
N GLY A 37 -15.04 5.07 1.35
CA GLY A 37 -15.66 6.26 0.74
C GLY A 37 -14.85 6.87 -0.40
N ALA A 38 -13.76 6.23 -0.83
CA ALA A 38 -12.96 6.62 -1.98
C ALA A 38 -12.75 5.40 -2.87
N LYS A 39 -12.89 5.60 -4.18
CA LYS A 39 -12.56 4.59 -5.18
C LYS A 39 -11.26 4.99 -5.87
N VAL A 40 -10.32 4.06 -6.03
CA VAL A 40 -9.18 4.29 -6.91
C VAL A 40 -9.67 4.30 -8.36
N GLN A 41 -9.43 5.40 -9.06
CA GLN A 41 -9.82 5.57 -10.46
C GLN A 41 -8.64 5.92 -11.37
N CYS A 42 -7.49 6.28 -10.80
CA CYS A 42 -6.27 6.53 -11.54
C CYS A 42 -5.05 6.12 -10.71
N LEU A 43 -4.00 5.68 -11.38
CA LEU A 43 -2.70 5.44 -10.76
C LEU A 43 -1.58 6.06 -11.59
N ILE A 44 -0.53 6.50 -10.91
CA ILE A 44 0.73 6.93 -11.52
C ILE A 44 1.81 5.96 -11.08
N ILE A 45 2.50 5.33 -12.02
CA ILE A 45 3.72 4.57 -11.72
C ILE A 45 4.93 5.40 -12.09
N TYR A 46 5.78 5.65 -11.10
CA TYR A 46 7.07 6.29 -11.26
C TYR A 46 8.13 5.23 -11.47
N ARG A 47 8.99 5.45 -12.45
CA ARG A 47 10.22 4.67 -12.65
C ARG A 47 11.36 5.46 -12.04
N ILE A 48 12.14 4.82 -11.18
CA ILE A 48 13.28 5.41 -10.50
C ILE A 48 14.53 4.70 -11.02
N ILE A 49 15.52 5.49 -11.45
CA ILE A 49 16.80 5.00 -12.00
C ILE A 49 17.91 5.69 -11.21
N ASP A 50 18.74 4.91 -10.52
CA ASP A 50 19.84 5.40 -9.69
C ASP A 50 19.40 6.48 -8.68
N GLY A 51 18.22 6.29 -8.08
CA GLY A 51 17.63 7.21 -7.09
C GLY A 51 17.06 8.51 -7.68
N GLN A 52 16.99 8.65 -9.00
CA GLN A 52 16.38 9.80 -9.68
C GLN A 52 15.10 9.41 -10.43
N ASP A 53 14.22 10.39 -10.62
CA ASP A 53 13.00 10.22 -11.42
C ASP A 53 13.37 9.94 -12.89
N GLY A 54 13.08 8.72 -13.32
CA GLY A 54 13.25 8.23 -14.69
C GLY A 54 11.99 8.36 -15.54
N GLY A 55 10.99 9.11 -15.06
CA GLY A 55 9.70 9.35 -15.70
C GLY A 55 8.56 8.52 -15.09
N TYR A 56 7.34 8.85 -15.48
CA TYR A 56 6.13 8.19 -14.99
C TYR A 56 5.13 7.85 -16.11
N ASN A 57 4.21 6.94 -15.81
CA ASN A 57 3.06 6.62 -16.66
C ASN A 57 1.77 6.63 -15.84
N VAL A 58 0.68 7.03 -16.49
CA VAL A 58 -0.64 7.19 -15.86
C VAL A 58 -1.60 6.17 -16.42
N PHE A 59 -2.39 5.54 -15.56
CA PHE A 59 -3.37 4.52 -15.94
C PHE A 59 -4.75 4.84 -15.40
N LEU A 60 -5.77 4.60 -16.22
CA LEU A 60 -7.16 4.58 -15.78
C LEU A 60 -7.44 3.24 -15.09
N VAL A 61 -7.99 3.29 -13.88
CA VAL A 61 -8.38 2.12 -13.12
C VAL A 61 -9.88 1.91 -13.24
N ASP A 62 -10.27 0.76 -13.80
CA ASP A 62 -11.66 0.35 -13.96
C ASP A 62 -12.07 -0.81 -13.03
N LYS A 63 -11.13 -1.27 -12.19
CA LYS A 63 -11.30 -2.39 -11.25
C LYS A 63 -11.63 -1.96 -9.81
N GLY A 64 -12.07 -2.92 -9.00
CA GLY A 64 -12.33 -2.77 -7.57
C GLY A 64 -11.15 -3.19 -6.68
N PRO A 65 -11.19 -2.87 -5.37
CA PRO A 65 -10.07 -3.03 -4.43
C PRO A 65 -9.60 -4.49 -4.20
N SER A 66 -10.47 -5.47 -4.40
CA SER A 66 -10.16 -6.88 -4.14
C SER A 66 -9.36 -7.57 -5.26
N GLU A 67 -9.16 -6.91 -6.40
CA GLU A 67 -8.49 -7.49 -7.56
C GLU A 67 -7.10 -6.86 -7.81
N PHE A 68 -6.21 -7.67 -8.39
CA PHE A 68 -5.00 -7.14 -9.01
C PHE A 68 -5.34 -6.39 -10.31
N PHE A 69 -4.88 -5.14 -10.40
CA PHE A 69 -4.86 -4.35 -11.62
C PHE A 69 -3.53 -4.58 -12.35
N ILE A 70 -3.60 -5.14 -13.56
CA ILE A 70 -2.42 -5.42 -14.40
C ILE A 70 -2.14 -4.18 -15.26
N LEU A 71 -0.91 -3.66 -15.23
CA LEU A 71 -0.50 -2.46 -15.98
C LEU A 71 -0.32 -2.70 -17.50
N GLY A 72 -1.10 -3.62 -18.08
CA GLY A 72 -1.10 -3.94 -19.51
C GLY A 72 0.31 -4.22 -20.05
N ASN A 73 0.73 -3.43 -21.04
CA ASN A 73 2.05 -3.55 -21.70
C ASN A 73 3.17 -2.81 -20.97
N TYR A 74 2.92 -2.26 -19.78
CA TYR A 74 3.96 -1.63 -18.98
C TYR A 74 4.77 -2.69 -18.24
N LEU A 75 5.97 -2.94 -18.73
CA LEU A 75 6.83 -4.04 -18.27
C LEU A 75 7.81 -3.55 -17.22
N ALA A 76 8.02 -4.39 -16.20
CA ALA A 76 9.11 -4.19 -15.26
C ALA A 76 10.46 -4.43 -15.96
N THR A 77 11.44 -3.60 -15.62
CA THR A 77 12.80 -3.68 -16.15
C THR A 77 13.75 -3.98 -15.00
N GLU A 78 14.70 -4.89 -15.24
CA GLU A 78 15.74 -5.21 -14.27
C GLU A 78 16.55 -3.95 -13.89
N TYR A 79 16.95 -3.85 -12.62
CA TYR A 79 17.67 -2.71 -12.02
C TYR A 79 16.90 -1.39 -11.91
N HIS A 80 15.66 -1.34 -12.39
CA HIS A 80 14.79 -0.20 -12.12
C HIS A 80 14.03 -0.39 -10.82
N GLU A 81 13.76 0.74 -10.19
CA GLU A 81 12.92 0.86 -9.02
C GLU A 81 11.59 1.50 -9.40
N TYR A 82 10.52 1.17 -8.69
CA TYR A 82 9.17 1.59 -9.00
C TYR A 82 8.43 2.02 -7.75
N LYS A 83 7.64 3.09 -7.87
CA LYS A 83 6.71 3.58 -6.87
C LYS A 83 5.36 3.83 -7.56
N ILE A 84 4.26 3.49 -6.91
CA ILE A 84 2.91 3.67 -7.45
C ILE A 84 2.11 4.60 -6.54
N ASP A 85 1.55 5.67 -7.10
CA ASP A 85 0.64 6.58 -6.41
C ASP A 85 -0.80 6.34 -6.88
N PHE A 86 -1.75 6.31 -5.95
CA PHE A 86 -3.16 6.01 -6.21
C PHE A 86 -4.03 7.26 -6.01
N TYR A 87 -4.97 7.48 -6.93
CA TYR A 87 -5.81 8.67 -6.96
C TYR A 87 -7.31 8.35 -7.09
N SER A 88 -8.11 9.25 -6.52
CA SER A 88 -9.57 9.06 -6.40
C SER A 88 -10.37 9.39 -7.66
N ASN A 89 -9.77 9.99 -8.68
CA ASN A 89 -10.47 10.40 -9.90
C ASN A 89 -9.72 9.90 -11.15
N VAL A 90 -10.28 10.13 -12.33
CA VAL A 90 -9.76 9.64 -13.61
C VAL A 90 -8.52 10.41 -14.07
N PRO A 91 -7.73 9.87 -15.03
CA PRO A 91 -6.64 10.61 -15.66
C PRO A 91 -7.11 11.90 -16.35
N PHE A 92 -6.25 12.91 -16.36
CA PHE A 92 -6.40 14.16 -17.10
C PHE A 92 -5.80 14.09 -18.50
N ASP A 93 -6.34 14.90 -19.42
CA ASP A 93 -5.85 15.18 -20.78
C ASP A 93 -4.89 14.11 -21.35
N ASN A 94 -5.47 13.05 -21.92
CA ASN A 94 -4.75 11.94 -22.56
C ASN A 94 -3.68 11.26 -21.69
N TYR A 95 -4.00 10.99 -20.41
CA TYR A 95 -3.14 10.23 -19.49
C TYR A 95 -1.83 10.95 -19.15
N THR A 96 -1.88 12.27 -19.01
CA THR A 96 -0.72 13.08 -18.59
C THR A 96 -0.57 13.18 -17.08
N TRP A 97 -1.67 13.11 -16.32
CA TRP A 97 -1.66 13.17 -14.85
C TRP A 97 -2.92 12.54 -14.26
N CYS A 98 -2.94 12.21 -12.96
CA CYS A 98 -4.16 11.79 -12.26
C CYS A 98 -4.88 12.98 -11.60
N TRP A 99 -6.17 13.16 -11.84
CA TRP A 99 -6.99 14.11 -11.07
C TRP A 99 -7.45 13.53 -9.74
N GLY A 100 -7.99 14.42 -8.90
CA GLY A 100 -8.60 14.05 -7.63
C GLY A 100 -7.61 14.02 -6.48
N TYR A 101 -8.00 13.32 -5.43
CA TYR A 101 -7.22 13.24 -4.21
C TYR A 101 -6.20 12.13 -4.31
N HIS A 102 -4.97 12.43 -3.87
CA HIS A 102 -3.97 11.41 -3.60
C HIS A 102 -4.45 10.58 -2.41
N LEU A 103 -4.54 9.26 -2.61
CA LEU A 103 -5.11 8.34 -1.63
C LEU A 103 -4.03 7.64 -0.83
N THR A 104 -3.03 7.07 -1.49
CA THR A 104 -1.87 6.43 -0.85
C THR A 104 -0.83 6.15 -1.94
N HIS A 105 0.31 5.62 -1.55
CA HIS A 105 1.40 5.26 -2.45
C HIS A 105 2.10 4.00 -1.99
N THR A 106 2.77 3.28 -2.88
CA THR A 106 3.69 2.22 -2.46
C THR A 106 5.05 2.80 -2.04
N PRO A 107 5.79 2.13 -1.15
CA PRO A 107 7.24 2.25 -1.10
C PRO A 107 7.90 2.08 -2.47
N VAL A 108 9.16 2.45 -2.54
CA VAL A 108 10.00 2.21 -3.71
C VAL A 108 10.46 0.76 -3.70
N TYR A 109 10.10 -0.01 -4.73
CA TYR A 109 10.51 -1.40 -4.88
C TYR A 109 11.41 -1.59 -6.09
N ARG A 110 12.44 -2.43 -5.93
CA ARG A 110 13.16 -2.98 -7.08
C ARG A 110 12.27 -3.95 -7.83
N ALA A 111 12.32 -3.89 -9.16
CA ALA A 111 11.56 -4.81 -9.99
C ALA A 111 11.89 -6.28 -9.68
N ASN A 112 10.86 -7.07 -9.43
CA ASN A 112 10.97 -8.52 -9.42
C ASN A 112 10.79 -9.06 -10.84
N ILE A 113 11.89 -9.44 -11.49
CA ILE A 113 11.90 -10.03 -12.84
C ILE A 113 11.79 -11.56 -12.85
N THR A 114 11.58 -12.18 -11.69
CA THR A 114 11.53 -13.65 -11.56
C THR A 114 10.10 -14.21 -11.58
N SER A 115 9.09 -13.36 -11.44
CA SER A 115 7.68 -13.70 -11.52
C SER A 115 6.97 -12.88 -12.59
N ASN A 116 5.99 -13.48 -13.28
CA ASN A 116 5.15 -12.78 -14.24
C ASN A 116 3.66 -13.12 -14.01
N PRO A 117 2.82 -12.15 -13.61
CA PRO A 117 3.19 -10.77 -13.32
C PRO A 117 4.02 -10.64 -12.02
N TRP A 118 4.81 -9.57 -11.92
CA TRP A 118 5.30 -9.09 -10.63
C TRP A 118 4.12 -8.51 -9.86
N GLN A 119 3.73 -9.18 -8.79
CA GLN A 119 2.61 -8.78 -7.95
C GLN A 119 3.08 -7.88 -6.80
N ILE A 120 2.40 -6.74 -6.63
CA ILE A 120 2.48 -5.85 -5.48
C ILE A 120 1.14 -5.94 -4.75
N SER A 121 1.13 -6.57 -3.59
CA SER A 121 -0.05 -6.88 -2.79
C SER A 121 -0.35 -5.77 -1.78
N LEU A 122 -1.56 -5.76 -1.21
CA LEU A 122 -1.92 -4.80 -0.16
C LEU A 122 -0.94 -4.81 1.01
N SER A 123 -0.45 -5.98 1.41
CA SER A 123 0.53 -6.13 2.50
C SER A 123 1.87 -5.44 2.25
N ASP A 124 2.18 -5.12 0.98
CA ASP A 124 3.45 -4.49 0.66
C ASP A 124 3.45 -3.01 1.06
N TYR A 125 2.28 -2.36 1.09
CA TYR A 125 2.11 -0.92 1.35
C TYR A 125 0.99 -0.62 2.36
N SER A 126 0.55 -1.62 3.12
CA SER A 126 -0.38 -1.45 4.23
C SER A 126 -0.15 -2.52 5.29
N VAL A 127 -0.48 -2.18 6.52
CA VAL A 127 -0.48 -3.13 7.65
C VAL A 127 -1.85 -3.17 8.32
N ARG A 128 -2.15 -4.32 8.93
CA ARG A 128 -3.28 -4.41 9.85
C ARG A 128 -2.95 -3.66 11.13
N ILE A 129 -3.99 -3.20 11.81
CA ILE A 129 -3.86 -2.46 13.07
C ILE A 129 -4.43 -3.33 14.19
N LYS A 130 -3.73 -3.38 15.33
CA LYS A 130 -4.29 -3.93 16.56
C LYS A 130 -4.16 -2.93 17.71
N VAL A 131 -5.17 -2.91 18.56
CA VAL A 131 -5.39 -1.85 19.54
C VAL A 131 -5.67 -2.42 20.92
N LYS A 132 -5.06 -1.83 21.95
CA LYS A 132 -5.32 -2.14 23.35
C LYS A 132 -6.10 -1.00 23.97
N ALA A 133 -7.43 -1.11 23.92
CA ALA A 133 -8.28 -0.04 24.41
C ALA A 133 -8.27 0.06 25.94
N PRO A 134 -8.27 1.29 26.51
CA PRO A 134 -8.34 1.46 27.95
C PRO A 134 -9.73 1.08 28.48
N ASN A 135 -9.80 0.49 29.67
CA ASN A 135 -11.07 0.33 30.40
C ASN A 135 -11.59 1.73 30.82
N PRO A 136 -12.88 2.10 30.65
CA PRO A 136 -14.03 1.30 30.20
C PRO A 136 -14.46 1.50 28.74
N SER A 137 -13.52 1.60 27.79
CA SER A 137 -13.88 1.78 26.37
C SER A 137 -14.59 0.55 25.83
N THR A 138 -15.58 0.73 24.96
CA THR A 138 -16.24 -0.35 24.21
C THR A 138 -16.28 -0.08 22.70
N CYS A 139 -15.83 1.10 22.26
CA CYS A 139 -15.81 1.52 20.87
C CYS A 139 -14.55 2.33 20.57
N LEU A 140 -14.04 2.22 19.34
CA LEU A 140 -12.90 2.97 18.83
C LEU A 140 -13.28 3.69 17.53
N ALA A 141 -12.95 4.97 17.43
CA ALA A 141 -12.95 5.66 16.15
C ALA A 141 -11.51 5.73 15.63
N LEU A 142 -11.25 5.13 14.47
CA LEU A 142 -10.05 5.37 13.68
C LEU A 142 -10.35 6.44 12.63
N ILE A 143 -9.57 7.51 12.66
CA ILE A 143 -9.62 8.61 11.70
C ILE A 143 -8.31 8.59 10.93
N SER A 144 -8.35 8.40 9.61
CA SER A 144 -7.16 8.41 8.76
C SER A 144 -7.18 9.64 7.86
N ILE A 145 -6.07 10.35 7.82
CA ILE A 145 -5.83 11.52 6.98
C ILE A 145 -4.70 11.14 6.02
N TYR A 146 -4.97 11.22 4.73
CA TYR A 146 -4.02 10.81 3.69
C TYR A 146 -3.25 12.02 3.16
N GLU A 147 -1.94 11.86 2.92
CA GLU A 147 -1.04 12.95 2.54
C GLU A 147 -1.57 13.76 1.34
N TYR A 148 -1.45 15.09 1.44
CA TYR A 148 -1.87 16.06 0.41
C TYR A 148 -3.36 16.05 0.04
N SER A 149 -4.22 15.47 0.90
CA SER A 149 -5.65 15.38 0.67
C SER A 149 -6.46 15.90 1.86
N PRO A 150 -7.57 16.66 1.64
CA PRO A 150 -8.57 16.91 2.68
C PRO A 150 -9.43 15.66 2.98
N TYR A 151 -9.13 14.52 2.35
CA TYR A 151 -9.89 13.30 2.48
C TYR A 151 -9.60 12.62 3.83
N VAL A 152 -10.67 12.44 4.61
CA VAL A 152 -10.63 11.83 5.93
C VAL A 152 -11.55 10.62 5.94
N THR A 153 -11.01 9.45 6.29
CA THR A 153 -11.83 8.27 6.54
C THR A 153 -12.06 8.10 8.02
N ARG A 154 -13.31 7.87 8.42
CA ARG A 154 -13.67 7.49 9.78
C ARG A 154 -14.26 6.09 9.83
N HIS A 155 -13.70 5.27 10.70
CA HIS A 155 -14.21 3.96 11.06
C HIS A 155 -14.56 3.94 12.55
N ASP A 156 -15.82 3.70 12.87
CA ASP A 156 -16.27 3.42 14.23
C ASP A 156 -16.35 1.89 14.39
N VAL A 157 -15.63 1.35 15.37
CA VAL A 157 -15.44 -0.08 15.58
C VAL A 157 -15.83 -0.44 17.01
N SER A 158 -16.89 -1.23 17.17
CA SER A 158 -17.21 -1.85 18.45
C SER A 158 -16.15 -2.90 18.80
N ILE A 159 -15.63 -2.84 20.03
CA ILE A 159 -14.61 -3.75 20.52
C ILE A 159 -15.29 -5.00 21.07
N ASP A 160 -14.97 -6.15 20.52
CA ASP A 160 -15.32 -7.42 21.12
C ASP A 160 -14.19 -7.89 22.04
N PHE A 161 -14.34 -7.63 23.34
CA PHE A 161 -13.40 -8.06 24.37
C PHE A 161 -13.30 -9.59 24.55
N SER A 162 -14.21 -10.36 23.95
CA SER A 162 -14.09 -11.82 23.93
C SER A 162 -13.09 -12.31 22.88
N ASN A 163 -12.71 -11.45 21.92
CA ASN A 163 -11.83 -11.78 20.80
C ASN A 163 -10.51 -10.99 20.83
N LEU A 164 -9.86 -10.96 22.00
CA LEU A 164 -8.52 -10.38 22.15
C LEU A 164 -7.43 -11.39 21.80
N ASP A 165 -6.32 -10.90 21.26
CA ASP A 165 -5.09 -11.68 21.12
C ASP A 165 -4.50 -12.03 22.51
N PRO A 166 -3.55 -12.98 22.59
CA PRO A 166 -2.93 -13.37 23.88
C PRO A 166 -2.24 -12.22 24.63
N SER A 167 -1.93 -11.11 23.97
CA SER A 167 -1.32 -9.90 24.54
C SER A 167 -2.36 -8.85 24.98
N GLY A 168 -3.65 -9.15 24.80
CA GLY A 168 -4.78 -8.31 25.17
C GLY A 168 -5.12 -7.22 24.15
N TYR A 169 -4.67 -7.35 22.90
CA TYR A 169 -5.01 -6.43 21.81
C TYR A 169 -6.20 -6.96 21.01
N TYR A 170 -7.06 -6.05 20.56
CA TYR A 170 -8.10 -6.33 19.58
C TYR A 170 -7.56 -6.02 18.17
N VAL A 171 -7.67 -6.94 17.23
CA VAL A 171 -7.26 -6.69 15.82
C VAL A 171 -8.43 -6.02 15.10
N LEU A 172 -8.19 -4.88 14.46
CA LEU A 172 -9.23 -4.21 13.68
C LEU A 172 -9.65 -5.09 12.48
N PRO A 173 -10.95 -5.18 12.18
CA PRO A 173 -11.44 -6.01 11.10
C PRO A 173 -11.07 -5.44 9.72
N ASP A 174 -10.91 -6.30 8.71
CA ASP A 174 -10.83 -5.86 7.32
C ASP A 174 -12.11 -5.09 6.91
N PRO A 175 -12.01 -4.11 6.00
CA PRO A 175 -10.82 -3.66 5.28
C PRO A 175 -9.97 -2.61 6.02
N ILE A 176 -10.12 -2.46 7.35
CA ILE A 176 -9.46 -1.38 8.10
C ILE A 176 -7.95 -1.65 8.20
N ARG A 177 -7.16 -0.82 7.52
CA ARG A 177 -5.70 -0.93 7.42
C ARG A 177 -5.03 0.44 7.54
N ALA A 178 -3.79 0.44 8.03
CA ALA A 178 -2.91 1.60 7.97
C ALA A 178 -2.17 1.56 6.63
N TYR A 179 -2.35 2.58 5.79
CA TYR A 179 -1.71 2.67 4.47
C TYR A 179 -0.58 3.68 4.52
N THR A 180 0.47 3.46 3.74
CA THR A 180 1.60 4.39 3.60
C THR A 180 1.16 5.81 3.22
N GLY A 181 1.84 6.80 3.81
CA GLY A 181 1.52 8.22 3.66
C GLY A 181 0.30 8.70 4.46
N ALA A 182 -0.36 7.84 5.23
CA ALA A 182 -1.47 8.26 6.09
C ALA A 182 -1.00 8.58 7.52
N ILE A 183 -1.63 9.61 8.10
CA ILE A 183 -1.62 9.88 9.53
C ILE A 183 -2.93 9.38 10.11
N HIS A 184 -2.84 8.63 11.19
CA HIS A 184 -3.99 8.00 11.82
C HIS A 184 -4.17 8.52 13.24
N HIS A 185 -5.41 8.76 13.62
CA HIS A 185 -5.83 9.12 14.97
C HIS A 185 -6.81 8.08 15.48
N VAL A 186 -6.52 7.48 16.63
CA VAL A 186 -7.43 6.54 17.30
C VAL A 186 -7.98 7.20 18.55
N VAL A 187 -9.30 7.21 18.68
CA VAL A 187 -10.01 7.74 19.85
C VAL A 187 -10.88 6.65 20.46
N SER A 188 -10.83 6.50 21.79
CA SER A 188 -11.63 5.50 22.51
C SER A 188 -12.87 6.07 23.18
N PHE A 189 -13.94 5.29 23.18
CA PHE A 189 -15.30 5.70 23.53
C PHE A 189 -15.97 4.64 24.41
N LYS A 190 -16.86 5.10 25.30
CA LYS A 190 -17.56 4.27 26.31
C LYS A 190 -18.68 3.45 25.68
N ASP A 191 -19.28 3.98 24.62
CA ASP A 191 -20.48 3.41 24.01
C ASP A 191 -20.34 3.35 22.49
N SER A 192 -20.89 2.31 21.87
CA SER A 192 -21.17 2.25 20.43
C SER A 192 -22.68 2.26 20.23
N ASN A 193 -23.21 3.22 19.48
CA ASN A 193 -24.63 3.26 19.17
C ASN A 193 -24.79 3.11 17.65
N GLY A 194 -25.40 2.01 17.19
CA GLY A 194 -25.30 1.50 15.81
C GLY A 194 -25.50 2.55 14.71
N ASP A 195 -26.43 3.49 14.90
CA ASP A 195 -26.72 4.54 13.92
C ASP A 195 -25.90 5.83 14.09
N SER A 196 -25.23 6.01 15.23
CA SER A 196 -24.51 7.25 15.59
C SER A 196 -23.01 7.06 15.85
N GLY A 197 -22.49 5.85 15.66
CA GLY A 197 -21.06 5.54 15.81
C GLY A 197 -20.61 5.50 17.27
N CYS A 198 -19.31 5.69 17.50
CA CYS A 198 -18.75 5.74 18.85
C CYS A 198 -19.13 7.04 19.58
N GLN A 199 -19.56 6.93 20.84
CA GLN A 199 -20.08 8.02 21.67
C GLN A 199 -19.42 8.04 23.06
N ASN A 200 -19.42 9.21 23.71
CA ASN A 200 -18.83 9.43 25.05
C ASN A 200 -17.32 9.11 25.10
N PRO A 201 -16.45 10.06 24.68
CA PRO A 201 -15.01 9.84 24.66
C PRO A 201 -14.48 9.59 26.06
N VAL A 202 -13.59 8.60 26.20
CA VAL A 202 -13.11 8.10 27.49
C VAL A 202 -11.68 8.50 27.76
N ALA A 203 -10.79 8.22 26.81
CA ALA A 203 -9.38 8.59 26.82
C ALA A 203 -8.71 8.14 25.52
N THR A 204 -7.45 8.57 25.36
CA THR A 204 -6.49 8.27 24.28
C THR A 204 -6.92 8.73 22.90
N SER A 205 -6.33 9.86 22.47
CA SER A 205 -6.08 10.16 21.07
C SER A 205 -4.63 9.80 20.77
N GLN A 206 -4.37 8.61 20.22
CA GLN A 206 -3.03 8.28 19.75
C GLN A 206 -2.92 8.64 18.27
N THR A 207 -1.88 9.40 17.94
CA THR A 207 -1.55 9.75 16.56
C THR A 207 -0.35 8.92 16.14
N PHE A 208 -0.44 8.27 14.99
CA PHE A 208 0.66 7.50 14.42
C PHE A 208 0.71 7.63 12.91
N VAL A 209 1.88 7.35 12.36
CA VAL A 209 2.08 7.15 10.92
C VAL A 209 2.19 5.67 10.65
N THR A 210 1.81 5.24 9.46
CA THR A 210 1.92 3.83 9.07
C THR A 210 3.37 3.37 9.12
N ASP A 211 3.61 2.30 9.89
CA ASP A 211 4.86 1.56 9.91
C ASP A 211 4.64 0.19 9.26
N LEU A 212 5.41 -0.10 8.20
CA LEU A 212 5.31 -1.36 7.47
C LEU A 212 6.14 -2.49 8.08
N GLU A 213 7.01 -2.19 9.05
CA GLU A 213 7.87 -3.20 9.68
C GLU A 213 7.11 -4.09 10.68
N GLU A 214 5.94 -3.63 11.15
CA GLU A 214 5.08 -4.34 12.10
C GLU A 214 3.69 -4.65 11.53
N ASP A 215 3.40 -5.92 11.20
CA ASP A 215 2.05 -6.39 10.86
C ASP A 215 1.59 -7.52 11.82
N PRO A 216 0.52 -7.32 12.60
CA PRO A 216 -0.25 -6.08 12.76
C PRO A 216 0.50 -5.07 13.65
N MET A 217 0.41 -3.79 13.30
CA MET A 217 0.98 -2.69 14.07
C MET A 217 0.19 -2.51 15.37
N ALA A 218 0.90 -2.46 16.51
CA ALA A 218 0.31 -2.43 17.84
C ALA A 218 0.16 -1.00 18.38
N ILE A 219 -1.01 -0.69 18.93
CA ILE A 219 -1.36 0.61 19.51
C ILE A 219 -1.93 0.37 20.90
N GLY A 220 -1.40 1.00 21.95
CA GLY A 220 -1.85 0.74 23.33
C GLY A 220 -1.48 1.82 24.33
#